data_AF-A0A1Y4J7N3-F1
#
_entry.id   AF-A0A1Y4J7N3-F1
#
_cell.length_a   1.000
_cell.length_b   1.000
_cell.length_c   1.000
_cell.angle_alpha   90.00
_cell.angle_beta   90.00
_cell.angle_gamma   90.00
#
_symmetry.space_group_name_H-M   'P 1'
#
loop_
_entity.id
_entity.type
_entity.pdbx_description
1 polymer ?
#
loop_
_entity_poly.entity_id
_entity_poly.type
_entity_poly.pdbx_seq_one_letter_code
_entity_poly.pdbx_strand_id
1 'polypeptide(L)' 'MSVFAKNMRAVEFYKRNGFYTSNSFIDEQTGENCYEMIWSNM' A
#
# COMPACT_ATOMS: atom_id res chain seq x y z
N MET A 1 0.70 -7.08 0.69
CA MET A 1 0.24 -6.61 -0.64
C MET A 1 0.91 -5.28 -0.92
N SER A 2 1.38 -4.99 -2.13
CA SER A 2 1.97 -3.70 -2.47
C SER A 2 1.01 -2.84 -3.28
N VAL A 3 0.97 -1.54 -2.98
CA VAL A 3 0.10 -0.56 -3.66
C VAL A 3 0.90 0.68 -3.97
N PHE A 4 0.85 1.17 -5.21
CA PHE A 4 1.52 2.41 -5.58
C PHE A 4 1.03 3.58 -4.71
N ALA A 5 1.96 4.29 -4.08
CA ALA A 5 1.67 5.40 -3.19
C ALA A 5 0.95 6.56 -3.90
N LYS A 6 1.23 6.73 -5.21
CA LYS A 6 0.53 7.71 -6.06
C LYS A 6 -0.95 7.39 -6.27
N ASN A 7 -1.35 6.12 -6.16
CA ASN A 7 -2.74 5.70 -6.32
C ASN A 7 -3.51 5.86 -5.00
N MET A 8 -3.76 7.11 -4.61
CA MET A 8 -4.43 7.44 -3.36
C MET A 8 -5.81 6.78 -3.24
N ARG A 9 -6.52 6.59 -4.36
CA ARG A 9 -7.81 5.87 -4.38
C ARG A 9 -7.66 4.42 -3.91
N ALA A 10 -6.66 3.70 -4.40
CA ALA A 10 -6.38 2.33 -3.96
C ALA A 10 -5.93 2.32 -2.49
N VAL A 11 -5.02 3.21 -2.10
CA VAL A 11 -4.53 3.31 -0.71
C VAL A 11 -5.67 3.54 0.26
N GLU A 12 -6.58 4.48 -0.01
CA GLU A 12 -7.75 4.71 0.83
C GLU A 12 -8.71 3.53 0.84
N PHE A 13 -8.92 2.87 -0.30
CA PHE A 13 -9.76 1.69 -0.38
C PHE A 13 -9.26 0.59 0.56
N TYR A 14 -7.97 0.25 0.52
CA TYR A 14 -7.40 -0.77 1.40
C TYR A 14 -7.46 -0.34 2.87
N LYS A 15 -7.16 0.92 3.18
CA LYS A 15 -7.28 1.45 4.54
C LYS A 15 -8.70 1.32 5.11
N ARG A 16 -9.73 1.66 4.33
CA ARG A 16 -11.14 1.53 4.73
C ARG A 16 -11.58 0.08 4.93
N ASN A 17 -10.94 -0.87 4.25
CA ASN A 17 -11.20 -2.30 4.38
C ASN A 17 -10.34 -2.98 5.48
N GLY A 18 -9.71 -2.19 6.37
CA GLY A 18 -8.97 -2.73 7.51
C GLY A 18 -7.52 -3.12 7.21
N PHE A 19 -6.99 -2.74 6.05
CA PHE A 19 -5.55 -2.85 5.80
C PHE A 19 -4.83 -1.63 6.38
N TYR A 20 -3.58 -1.80 6.80
CA TYR A 20 -2.72 -0.71 7.25
C TYR A 20 -1.39 -0.75 6.52
N THR A 21 -0.75 0.41 6.40
CA THR A 21 0.59 0.52 5.84
C THR A 21 1.60 -0.01 6.86
N SER A 22 2.33 -1.07 6.49
CA SER A 22 3.44 -1.61 7.28
C SER A 22 4.76 -0.95 6.89
N ASN A 23 4.99 -0.77 5.59
CA ASN A 23 6.24 -0.20 5.08
C ASN A 23 6.01 0.61 3.79
N SER A 24 6.99 1.43 3.41
CA SER A 24 7.06 2.10 2.10
C SER A 24 8.39 1.81 1.43
N PHE A 25 8.36 1.46 0.15
CA PHE A 25 9.55 1.09 -0.62
C PHE A 25 9.46 1.57 -2.06
N ILE A 26 10.60 1.73 -2.72
CA ILE A 26 10.65 2.03 -4.16
C ILE A 26 10.62 0.71 -4.91
N ASP A 27 9.68 0.59 -5.85
CA ASP A 27 9.60 -0.52 -6.79
C ASP A 27 10.78 -0.44 -7.77
N GLU A 28 11.64 -1.45 -7.78
CA GLU A 28 12.88 -1.42 -8.56
C GLU A 28 12.65 -1.50 -10.08
N GLN A 29 11.49 -1.98 -10.53
CA GLN A 29 11.17 -2.05 -11.97
C GLN A 29 10.68 -0.72 -12.52
N THR A 30 9.88 0.01 -11.75
CA THR A 30 9.22 1.24 -12.19
C THR A 30 9.84 2.51 -11.61
N GLY A 31 10.62 2.38 -10.53
CA GLY A 31 11.14 3.51 -9.75
C GLY A 31 10.06 4.21 -8.92
N GLU A 32 8.88 3.62 -8.77
CA GLU A 32 7.74 4.26 -8.10
C GLU A 32 7.66 3.88 -6.63
N ASN A 33 7.21 4.82 -5.80
CA ASN A 33 7.00 4.56 -4.38
C ASN A 33 5.74 3.71 -4.17
N CYS A 34 5.86 2.66 -3.35
CA CYS A 34 4.85 1.68 -3.04
C CYS A 34 4.68 1.54 -1.53
N TYR A 35 3.45 1.31 -1.09
CA TYR A 35 3.12 0.93 0.27
C TYR A 35 2.95 -0.58 0.37
N GLU A 36 3.61 -1.18 1.33
CA GLU A 36 3.27 -2.51 1.81
C GLU A 36 2.06 -2.40 2.75
N MET A 37 0.95 -2.98 2.31
CA MET A 37 -0.32 -3.04 3.02
C MET A 37 -0.48 -4.44 3.63
N ILE A 38 -0.75 -4.49 4.92
CA ILE A 38 -1.04 -5.71 5.68
C ILE A 38 -2.48 -5.66 6.15
N TRP A 39 -3.18 -6.78 6.06
CA TRP A 39 -4.51 -6.95 6.65
C TRP A 39 -4.36 -7.57 8.03
N SER A 40 -4.77 -6.85 9.08
CA SER A 40 -4.83 -7.41 10.44
C SER A 40 -6.28 -7.71 10.75
N ASN A 41 -6.71 -8.92 10.41
CA ASN A 41 -7.91 -9.52 10.97
C ASN A 41 -7.47 -10.33 12.20
N MET A 42 -7.31 -9.66 13.34
CA MET A 42 -7.26 -10.29 14.66
C MET A 42 -8.54 -9.96 15.40
#